data_AF-A0A0F7SBH1-F1
#
_entry.id   AF-A0A0F7SBH1-F1
#
_cell.length_a   1.000
_cell.length_b   1.000
_cell.length_c   1.000
_cell.angle_alpha   90.00
_cell.angle_beta   90.00
_cell.angle_gamma   90.00
#
_symmetry.space_group_name_H-M   'P 1'
#
loop_
_entity.id
_entity.type
_entity.pdbx_description
1 polymer ?
#
loop_
_entity_poly.entity_id
_entity_poly.type
_entity_poly.pdbx_seq_one_letter_code
_entity_poly.pdbx_strand_id
1 'polypeptide(L)' 'MTTPDRGGAPEDIGVLEIFGGPASTFTRSIKLGLHELGIHFIDVNRAPHSEDIKSRNPFGLLPVL' A
#
# COMPACT_ATOMS: atom_id res chain seq x y z
N MET A 1 -1.33 -11.69 -18.53
CA MET A 1 -0.87 -10.51 -17.75
C MET A 1 -1.47 -9.29 -18.43
N THR A 2 -2.65 -8.88 -17.98
CA THR A 2 -3.43 -7.79 -18.59
C THR A 2 -3.04 -6.48 -17.92
N THR A 3 -2.63 -5.50 -18.71
CA THR A 3 -2.39 -4.12 -18.27
C THR A 3 -3.66 -3.61 -17.57
N PRO A 4 -3.58 -3.03 -16.36
CA PRO A 4 -4.74 -2.48 -15.69
C PRO A 4 -5.34 -1.38 -16.57
N ASP A 5 -6.64 -1.48 -16.85
CA ASP A 5 -7.37 -0.44 -17.57
C ASP A 5 -7.37 0.84 -16.72
N ARG A 6 -6.80 1.92 -17.27
CA ARG A 6 -6.71 3.22 -16.56
C ARG A 6 -8.08 3.92 -16.46
N GLY A 7 -9.10 3.43 -17.16
CA GLY A 7 -10.46 3.94 -17.11
C GLY A 7 -11.44 3.11 -16.25
N GLY A 8 -10.99 2.00 -15.65
CA GLY A 8 -11.82 1.14 -14.81
C GLY A 8 -12.22 1.81 -13.49
N ALA A 9 -13.34 1.39 -12.91
CA ALA A 9 -13.73 1.87 -11.60
C ALA A 9 -12.73 1.34 -10.55
N PRO A 10 -12.46 2.07 -9.46
CA PRO A 10 -11.47 1.64 -8.45
C PRO A 10 -11.70 0.21 -7.93
N GLU A 11 -12.95 -0.24 -7.89
CA GLU A 11 -13.35 -1.61 -7.57
C GLU A 11 -12.85 -2.70 -8.55
N ASP A 12 -12.50 -2.34 -9.79
CA ASP A 12 -12.00 -3.28 -10.82
C ASP A 12 -10.51 -3.64 -10.64
N ILE A 13 -9.78 -2.91 -9.78
CA ILE A 13 -8.33 -3.06 -9.56
C ILE A 13 -8.01 -4.17 -8.54
N GLY A 14 -9.01 -4.64 -7.78
CA GLY A 14 -8.84 -5.58 -6.68
C GLY A 14 -8.59 -4.87 -5.34
N VAL A 15 -8.35 -5.66 -4.28
CA VAL A 15 -8.11 -5.13 -2.93
C VAL A 15 -6.63 -4.81 -2.77
N LEU A 16 -6.30 -3.54 -2.53
CA LEU A 16 -4.94 -3.09 -2.22
C LEU A 16 -4.68 -3.17 -0.70
N GLU A 17 -3.61 -3.83 -0.28
CA GLU A 17 -3.16 -3.83 1.11
C GLU A 17 -1.90 -2.97 1.25
N ILE A 18 -1.86 -2.08 2.24
CA ILE A 18 -0.70 -1.22 2.50
C ILE A 18 -0.12 -1.58 3.85
N PHE A 19 1.08 -2.14 3.85
CA PHE A 19 1.82 -2.43 5.07
C PHE A 19 2.74 -1.26 5.39
N GLY A 20 2.47 -0.55 6.47
CA GLY A 20 3.32 0.54 6.91
C GLY A 20 2.78 1.33 8.10
N GLY A 21 3.68 2.00 8.81
CA GLY A 21 3.35 2.79 10.00
C GLY A 21 3.14 4.28 9.71
N PRO A 22 2.41 5.00 10.58
CA PRO A 22 2.14 6.43 10.42
C PRO A 22 3.39 7.33 10.51
N ALA A 23 4.50 6.79 11.05
CA ALA A 23 5.79 7.46 11.12
C ALA A 23 6.53 7.50 9.76
N SER A 24 6.18 6.63 8.81
CA SER A 24 6.76 6.67 7.46
C SER A 24 6.05 7.74 6.63
N THR A 25 6.80 8.77 6.22
CA THR A 25 6.31 9.81 5.30
C THR A 25 5.91 9.21 3.96
N PHE A 26 6.65 8.23 3.45
CA PHE A 26 6.31 7.49 2.23
C PHE A 26 4.96 6.78 2.34
N THR A 27 4.70 6.11 3.48
CA THR A 27 3.41 5.44 3.71
C THR A 27 2.27 6.45 3.70
N ARG A 28 2.48 7.61 4.34
CA ARG A 28 1.48 8.69 4.38
C ARG A 28 1.23 9.28 2.99
N SER A 29 2.27 9.50 2.19
CA SER A 29 2.15 10.01 0.82
C SER A 29 1.35 9.08 -0.08
N ILE A 30 1.58 7.77 0.00
CA ILE A 30 0.82 6.80 -0.79
C ILE A 30 -0.65 6.76 -0.35
N LYS A 31 -0.92 6.69 0.96
CA LYS A 31 -2.30 6.71 1.50
C LYS A 31 -3.06 7.96 1.07
N LEU A 32 -2.41 9.12 1.09
CA LEU A 32 -3.01 10.37 0.61
C LEU A 32 -3.35 10.28 -0.88
N GLY A 33 -2.42 9.80 -1.72
CA GLY A 33 -2.69 9.64 -3.15
C GLY A 33 -3.85 8.69 -3.44
N LEU A 34 -3.94 7.58 -2.72
CA LEU A 34 -5.05 6.62 -2.88
C LEU A 34 -6.39 7.20 -2.43
N HIS A 35 -6.38 7.98 -1.34
CA HIS A 35 -7.56 8.69 -0.87
C HIS A 35 -8.06 9.71 -1.90
N GLU A 36 -7.16 10.52 -2.48
CA GLU A 36 -7.52 11.50 -3.52
C GLU A 36 -8.03 10.83 -4.81
N LEU A 37 -7.54 9.63 -5.13
CA LEU A 37 -7.99 8.85 -6.29
C LEU A 37 -9.27 8.05 -6.04
N GLY A 38 -9.82 8.06 -4.81
CA GLY A 38 -10.99 7.24 -4.45
C GLY A 38 -10.71 5.74 -4.49
N ILE A 39 -9.45 5.32 -4.37
CA ILE A 39 -9.06 3.90 -4.40
C ILE A 39 -9.16 3.35 -2.98
N HIS A 40 -10.01 2.35 -2.80
CA HIS A 40 -10.13 1.64 -1.53
C HIS A 40 -8.90 0.78 -1.25
N PHE A 41 -8.42 0.82 0.00
CA PHE A 41 -7.29 0.01 0.45
C PHE A 41 -7.46 -0.41 1.91
N ILE A 42 -6.78 -1.50 2.27
CA ILE A 42 -6.67 -2.00 3.65
C ILE A 42 -5.37 -1.46 4.25
N ASP A 43 -5.49 -0.74 5.36
CA ASP A 43 -4.34 -0.23 6.11
C ASP A 43 -3.84 -1.27 7.12
N VAL A 44 -2.64 -1.80 6.90
CA VAL A 44 -2.00 -2.77 7.79
C VAL A 44 -0.83 -2.11 8.50
N ASN A 45 -1.09 -1.60 9.72
CA ASN A 45 -0.06 -0.96 10.53
C ASN A 45 0.99 -1.98 11.00
N ARG A 46 2.23 -1.81 10.53
CA ARG A 46 3.39 -2.65 10.87
C ARG A 46 4.66 -1.83 11.02
N ALA A 47 5.51 -2.24 11.95
CA ALA A 47 6.82 -1.65 12.16
C ALA A 47 7.83 -2.14 11.10
N PRO A 48 8.80 -1.31 10.68
CA PRO A 48 9.82 -1.67 9.67
C PRO A 48 10.60 -2.96 9.99
N HIS A 49 10.84 -3.22 11.27
CA HIS A 49 11.62 -4.34 11.77
C HIS A 49 10.80 -5.58 12.11
N SER A 50 9.48 -5.55 11.89
CA SER A 50 8.62 -6.69 12.17
C SER A 50 8.92 -7.86 11.21
N GLU A 51 8.76 -9.09 11.68
CA GLU A 51 8.98 -10.29 10.87
C GLU A 51 8.06 -10.32 9.64
N ASP A 52 6.83 -9.82 9.78
CA ASP A 52 5.87 -9.66 8.68
C ASP A 52 6.47 -8.79 7.55
N ILE A 53 7.02 -7.63 7.88
CA ILE A 53 7.67 -6.75 6.90
C ILE A 53 8.94 -7.39 6.34
N LYS A 54 9.80 -8.00 7.16
CA LYS A 54 11.04 -8.64 6.68
C LYS A 54 10.76 -9.75 5.67
N SER A 55 9.68 -10.49 5.86
CA SER A 55 9.28 -11.57 4.96
C SER A 55 8.88 -11.06 3.56
N ARG A 56 8.38 -9.82 3.46
CA ARG A 56 7.94 -9.18 2.21
C ARG A 56 9.02 -8.28 1.61
N ASN A 57 9.78 -7.61 2.48
CA ASN A 57 10.84 -6.68 2.13
C ASN A 57 12.01 -6.86 3.12
N PRO A 58 13.08 -7.58 2.71
CA PRO A 58 14.21 -7.86 3.60
C PRO A 58 14.96 -6.59 4.04
N PHE A 59 14.78 -5.47 3.35
CA PHE A 59 15.37 -4.18 3.71
C PHE A 59 14.52 -3.38 4.72
N GLY A 60 13.33 -3.86 5.08
CA GLY A 60 12.46 -3.18 6.03
C GLY A 60 11.90 -1.84 5.55
N LEU A 61 11.93 -1.57 4.23
CA LEU A 61 11.41 -0.31 3.69
C LEU A 61 9.88 -0.33 3.69
N LEU A 62 9.29 0.81 4.04
CA LEU A 62 7.85 1.03 4.09
C LEU A 62 7.47 2.18 3.15
N PRO A 63 6.31 2.12 2.48
CA PRO A 63 5.29 1.07 2.57
C PRO A 63 5.63 -0.16 1.71
N VAL A 64 4.98 -1.29 2.01
CA VAL A 64 4.89 -2.46 1.12
C VAL A 64 3.46 -2.55 0.59
N LEU A 65 3.32 -2.79 -0.72
CA LEU A 65 2.07 -2.87 -1.47
C LEU A 65 1.90 -4.28 -2.06
#